data_AF-A0A9E4RS43-F1
#
_entry.id   AF-A0A9E4RS43-F1
#
_cell.length_a   1.000
_cell.length_b   1.000
_cell.length_c   1.000
_cell.angle_alpha   90.00
_cell.angle_beta   90.00
_cell.angle_gamma   90.00
#
_symmetry.space_group_name_H-M   'P 1'
#
loop_
_entity.id
_entity.type
_entity.pdbx_description
1 polymer ?
#
loop_
_entity_poly.entity_id
_entity_poly.type
_entity_poly.pdbx_seq_one_letter_code
_entity_poly.pdbx_strand_id
1 'polypeptide(L)'
;MGVGCFFTNKRTIIRGLIYRGLELKRRLTKMGFEVIEVYPYATKLILFGDQVPRRVASGSLSFHKEKLPELIPGLAPCVDMLDRPSCDAAFNAYTGYLYSKNSTDSLGDPSEGTLIVPKLPR
;
A
#
# COMPACT_ATOMS: atom_id res chain seq x y z
N MET A 1 19.03 -18.37 14.99
CA MET A 1 19.46 -17.08 14.39
C MET A 1 18.51 -16.00 14.86
N GLY A 2 18.95 -15.11 15.75
CA GLY A 2 18.09 -14.06 16.32
C GLY A 2 17.88 -12.93 15.34
N VAL A 3 16.64 -12.46 15.20
CA VAL A 3 16.34 -11.20 14.51
C VAL A 3 17.01 -10.10 15.32
N GLY A 4 17.94 -9.36 14.70
CA GLY A 4 18.57 -8.22 15.36
C GLY A 4 17.51 -7.21 15.77
N CYS A 5 17.25 -7.09 17.08
CA CYS A 5 16.45 -6.01 17.63
C CYS A 5 17.24 -4.70 17.42
N PHE A 6 17.07 -4.08 16.26
CA PHE A 6 17.63 -2.75 16.02
C PHE A 6 16.94 -1.76 16.94
N PHE A 7 17.69 -1.17 17.88
CA PHE A 7 17.25 0.03 18.57
C PHE A 7 17.04 1.12 17.51
N THR A 8 15.78 1.42 17.20
CA THR A 8 15.44 2.58 16.36
C THR A 8 15.75 3.83 17.17
N ASN A 9 16.97 4.34 17.00
CA ASN A 9 17.38 5.63 17.52
C ASN A 9 16.37 6.69 17.02
N LYS A 10 15.81 7.47 17.96
CA LYS A 10 14.67 8.40 17.79
C LYS A 10 14.88 9.55 16.78
N ARG A 11 15.94 9.52 15.97
CA ARG A 11 16.38 10.55 14.99
C ARG A 11 16.41 10.03 13.54
N THR A 12 15.56 9.07 13.18
CA THR A 12 15.42 8.66 11.78
C THR A 12 14.35 9.49 11.08
N ILE A 13 14.55 9.79 9.78
CA ILE A 13 13.58 10.46 8.88
C ILE A 13 12.19 9.80 8.96
N ILE A 14 12.17 8.50 9.27
CA ILE A 14 10.97 7.68 9.46
C ILE A 14 10.04 8.27 10.52
N ARG A 15 10.56 8.80 11.65
CA ARG A 15 9.71 9.35 12.73
C ARG A 15 8.86 10.52 12.25
N GLY A 16 9.43 11.40 11.43
CA GLY A 16 8.69 12.52 10.84
C GLY A 16 7.58 12.03 9.89
N LEU A 17 7.86 11.00 9.10
CA LEU A 17 6.87 10.40 8.19
C LEU A 17 5.71 9.75 8.95
N ILE A 18 5.99 9.04 10.05
CA ILE A 18 4.97 8.42 10.91
C ILE A 18 4.04 9.49 11.47
N TYR A 19 4.57 10.55 12.10
CA TYR A 19 3.71 11.59 12.66
C TYR A 19 2.92 12.35 11.61
N ARG A 20 3.51 12.61 10.43
CA ARG A 20 2.78 13.18 9.28
C ARG A 20 1.62 12.27 8.85
N GLY A 21 1.84 10.96 8.81
CA GLY A 21 0.78 9.98 8.52
C GLY A 21 -0.34 9.98 9.57
N LEU A 22 0.03 9.99 10.85
CA LEU A 22 -0.95 10.06 11.96
C LEU A 22 -1.76 11.36 11.93
N GLU A 23 -1.12 12.49 11.62
CA GLU A 23 -1.80 13.77 11.46
C GLU A 23 -2.76 13.76 10.26
N LEU A 24 -2.32 13.21 9.13
CA LEU A 24 -3.16 13.06 7.94
C LEU A 24 -4.39 12.19 8.23
N LYS A 25 -4.21 11.04 8.88
CA LYS A 25 -5.29 10.17 9.36
C LYS A 25 -6.29 10.96 10.20
N ARG A 26 -5.81 11.67 11.23
CA ARG A 26 -6.68 12.50 12.09
C ARG A 26 -7.46 13.55 11.31
N ARG A 27 -6.83 14.24 10.34
CA ARG A 27 -7.49 15.27 9.52
C ARG A 27 -8.58 14.67 8.64
N LEU A 28 -8.28 13.58 7.94
CA LEU A 28 -9.26 12.90 7.07
C LEU A 28 -10.43 12.34 7.88
N THR A 29 -10.16 11.71 9.04
CA THR A 29 -11.22 11.23 9.94
C THR A 29 -12.10 12.37 10.46
N LYS A 30 -11.51 13.52 10.81
CA LYS A 30 -12.29 14.72 11.20
C LYS A 30 -13.20 15.27 10.09
N MET A 31 -12.85 15.02 8.82
CA MET A 31 -13.68 15.38 7.67
C MET A 31 -14.77 14.34 7.37
N GLY A 32 -14.85 13.25 8.14
CA GLY A 32 -15.85 12.19 7.96
C GLY A 32 -15.39 11.06 7.03
N PHE A 33 -14.13 11.04 6.60
CA PHE A 33 -13.60 9.93 5.82
C PHE A 33 -13.23 8.76 6.71
N GLU A 34 -13.61 7.56 6.29
CA GLU A 34 -13.05 6.32 6.82
C GLU A 34 -11.60 6.17 6.32
N VAL A 35 -10.67 5.98 7.25
CA VAL A 35 -9.24 5.86 6.93
C VAL A 35 -8.78 4.45 7.29
N ILE A 36 -8.40 3.70 6.25
CA ILE A 36 -7.79 2.38 6.37
C ILE A 36 -6.28 2.46 6.16
N GLU A 37 -5.54 1.55 6.78
CA GLU A 37 -4.10 1.41 6.57
C GLU A 37 -3.83 0.31 5.55
N VAL A 38 -3.09 0.65 4.50
CA VAL A 38 -2.81 -0.24 3.37
C VAL A 38 -1.31 -0.36 3.17
N TYR A 39 -0.85 -1.59 2.92
CA TYR A 39 0.52 -1.88 2.51
C TYR A 39 0.56 -2.27 1.02
N PRO A 40 1.02 -1.39 0.12
CA PRO A 40 0.92 -1.61 -1.33
C PRO A 40 1.76 -2.81 -1.79
N TYR A 41 2.86 -3.12 -1.10
CA TYR A 41 3.66 -4.29 -1.43
C TYR A 41 2.93 -5.61 -1.14
N ALA A 42 2.23 -5.72 -0.01
CA ALA A 42 1.37 -6.87 0.27
C ALA A 42 0.24 -6.99 -0.76
N THR A 43 -0.38 -5.86 -1.12
CA THR A 43 -1.41 -5.81 -2.18
C THR A 43 -0.88 -6.42 -3.48
N LYS A 44 0.31 -6.00 -3.93
CA LYS A 44 0.93 -6.53 -5.15
C LYS A 44 1.21 -8.03 -5.06
N LEU A 45 1.76 -8.49 -3.94
CA LEU A 45 2.04 -9.91 -3.74
C LEU A 45 0.79 -10.77 -3.75
N ILE A 46 -0.30 -10.32 -3.11
CA ILE A 46 -1.55 -11.07 -3.07
C ILE A 46 -2.20 -11.13 -4.46
N LEU A 47 -2.15 -10.04 -5.22
CA LEU A 47 -2.78 -9.97 -6.54
C LEU A 47 -1.97 -10.67 -7.65
N PHE A 48 -0.63 -10.63 -7.58
CA PHE A 48 0.24 -11.06 -8.69
C PHE A 48 1.24 -12.17 -8.32
N GLY A 49 1.30 -12.58 -7.06
CA GLY A 49 2.18 -13.65 -6.59
C GLY A 49 3.67 -13.36 -6.79
N ASP A 50 4.43 -14.40 -7.13
CA ASP A 50 5.89 -14.36 -7.28
C ASP A 50 6.38 -13.54 -8.48
N GLN A 51 5.46 -13.05 -9.33
CA GLN A 51 5.80 -12.21 -10.48
C GLN A 51 6.19 -10.78 -10.07
N VAL A 52 5.89 -10.37 -8.83
CA VAL A 52 6.18 -9.02 -8.34
C VAL A 52 7.70 -8.80 -8.26
N PRO A 53 8.28 -7.86 -9.03
CA PRO A 53 9.71 -7.60 -8.98
C PRO A 53 10.13 -7.08 -7.61
N ARG A 54 11.36 -7.41 -7.19
CA ARG A 54 11.96 -6.80 -6.00
C ARG A 54 11.98 -5.28 -6.14
N ARG A 55 11.67 -4.57 -5.05
CA ARG A 55 11.47 -3.10 -5.00
C ARG A 55 12.54 -2.25 -5.70
N VAL A 56 13.80 -2.70 -5.73
CA VAL A 56 14.96 -1.97 -6.27
C VAL A 56 15.31 -2.41 -7.70
N ALA A 57 14.59 -3.38 -8.28
CA ALA A 57 14.83 -3.81 -9.64
C ALA A 57 14.45 -2.69 -10.64
N SER A 58 15.30 -2.48 -11.63
CA SER A 58 15.07 -1.55 -12.75
C SER A 58 13.74 -1.80 -13.46
N GLY A 59 13.26 -3.05 -13.50
CA GLY A 59 11.97 -3.44 -14.11
C GLY A 59 10.71 -3.22 -13.26
N SER A 60 10.82 -2.73 -12.01
CA SER A 60 9.65 -2.56 -11.14
C SER A 60 8.63 -1.56 -11.69
N LEU A 61 9.06 -0.45 -12.31
CA LEU A 61 8.13 0.55 -12.86
C LEU A 61 7.38 0.00 -14.08
N SER A 62 8.07 -0.71 -14.98
CA SER A 62 7.45 -1.33 -16.16
C SER A 62 6.37 -2.33 -15.75
N PHE A 63 6.64 -3.17 -14.74
CA PHE A 63 5.65 -4.09 -14.18
C PHE A 63 4.39 -3.36 -13.68
N HIS A 64 4.55 -2.26 -12.93
CA HIS A 64 3.39 -1.49 -12.47
C HIS A 64 2.60 -0.89 -13.63
N LYS A 65 3.30 -0.36 -14.65
CA LYS A 65 2.66 0.22 -15.84
C LYS A 65 1.92 -0.81 -16.69
N GLU A 66 2.36 -2.06 -16.69
CA GLU A 66 1.65 -3.16 -17.34
C GLU A 66 0.40 -3.57 -16.55
N LYS A 67 0.53 -3.76 -15.22
CA LYS A 67 -0.54 -4.35 -14.40
C LYS A 67 -1.59 -3.36 -13.91
N LEU A 68 -1.26 -2.08 -13.73
CA LEU A 68 -2.23 -1.08 -13.24
C LEU A 68 -3.42 -0.89 -14.20
N PRO A 69 -3.24 -0.80 -15.53
CA PRO A 69 -4.37 -0.71 -16.45
C PRO A 69 -5.28 -1.95 -16.45
N GLU A 70 -4.76 -3.15 -16.14
CA GLU A 70 -5.57 -4.36 -16.00
C GLU A 70 -6.54 -4.24 -14.81
N LEU A 71 -6.13 -3.60 -13.72
CA LEU A 71 -6.95 -3.38 -12.52
C LEU A 71 -7.82 -2.13 -12.59
N ILE A 72 -7.28 -1.06 -13.19
CA ILE A 72 -7.89 0.27 -13.29
C ILE A 72 -7.82 0.72 -14.76
N PRO A 73 -8.74 0.29 -15.62
CA PRO A 73 -8.71 0.59 -17.06
C PRO A 73 -8.63 2.09 -17.38
N GLY A 74 -9.19 2.94 -16.50
CA GLY A 74 -9.14 4.40 -16.62
C GLY A 74 -7.74 5.01 -16.52
N LEU A 75 -6.73 4.27 -16.06
CA LEU A 75 -5.33 4.72 -16.04
C LEU A 75 -4.59 4.48 -17.36
N ALA A 76 -5.11 3.67 -18.28
CA ALA A 76 -4.44 3.36 -19.54
C ALA A 76 -3.98 4.62 -20.33
N PRO A 77 -4.78 5.72 -20.43
CA PRO A 77 -4.36 6.92 -21.15
C PRO A 77 -3.20 7.70 -20.52
N CYS A 78 -2.95 7.53 -19.22
CA CYS A 78 -1.95 8.29 -18.48
C CYS A 78 -0.88 7.42 -17.80
N VAL A 79 -0.88 6.11 -18.07
CA VAL A 79 -0.01 5.14 -17.40
C VAL A 79 1.47 5.47 -17.57
N ASP A 80 1.85 6.05 -18.72
CA ASP A 80 3.23 6.43 -18.99
C ASP A 80 3.73 7.61 -18.17
N MET A 81 2.81 8.44 -17.66
CA MET A 81 3.13 9.58 -16.79
C MET A 81 3.32 9.17 -15.33
N LEU A 82 2.95 7.93 -14.96
CA LEU A 82 3.05 7.47 -13.58
C LEU A 82 4.51 7.20 -13.19
N ASP A 83 4.91 7.79 -12.07
CA ASP A 83 6.14 7.45 -11.36
C ASP A 83 5.87 6.38 -10.28
N ARG A 84 6.92 5.89 -9.61
CA ARG A 84 6.77 4.81 -8.61
C ARG A 84 5.84 5.19 -7.44
N PRO A 85 5.97 6.38 -6.81
CA PRO A 85 5.03 6.80 -5.78
C PRO A 85 3.59 6.85 -6.27
N SER A 86 3.34 7.33 -7.50
CA SER A 86 2.00 7.37 -8.08
C SER A 86 1.45 5.96 -8.33
N CYS A 87 2.28 5.02 -8.77
CA CYS A 87 1.88 3.62 -8.88
C CYS A 87 1.50 3.03 -7.52
N ASP A 88 2.32 3.22 -6.49
CA ASP A 88 2.02 2.72 -5.13
C ASP A 88 0.75 3.37 -4.57
N ALA A 89 0.51 4.66 -4.84
CA ALA A 89 -0.74 5.33 -4.50
C ALA A 89 -1.95 4.73 -5.22
N ALA A 90 -1.82 4.38 -6.50
CA ALA A 90 -2.88 3.71 -7.27
C ALA A 90 -3.20 2.32 -6.71
N PHE A 91 -2.19 1.52 -6.31
CA PHE A 91 -2.43 0.25 -5.62
C PHE A 91 -3.14 0.43 -4.28
N ASN A 92 -2.75 1.44 -3.49
CA ASN A 92 -3.45 1.75 -2.24
C ASN A 92 -4.93 2.11 -2.48
N ALA A 93 -5.19 2.95 -3.49
CA ALA A 93 -6.54 3.32 -3.88
C ALA A 93 -7.35 2.10 -4.35
N TYR A 94 -6.73 1.20 -5.11
CA TYR A 94 -7.36 -0.06 -5.53
C TYR A 94 -7.75 -0.94 -4.34
N THR A 95 -6.88 -1.08 -3.33
CA THR A 95 -7.24 -1.79 -2.09
C THR A 95 -8.38 -1.09 -1.35
N GLY A 96 -8.42 0.24 -1.33
CA GLY A 96 -9.57 0.99 -0.80
C GLY A 96 -10.87 0.72 -1.56
N TYR A 97 -10.80 0.59 -2.89
CA TYR A 97 -11.93 0.14 -3.70
C TYR A 97 -12.37 -1.28 -3.32
N LEU A 98 -11.45 -2.23 -3.19
CA LEU A 98 -11.77 -3.60 -2.74
C LEU A 98 -12.39 -3.62 -1.34
N TYR A 99 -11.92 -2.77 -0.44
CA TYR A 99 -12.46 -2.62 0.92
C TYR A 99 -13.93 -2.21 0.88
N SER A 100 -14.27 -1.21 0.03
CA SER A 100 -15.67 -0.78 -0.18
C SER A 100 -16.58 -1.89 -0.75
N LYS A 101 -15.99 -2.95 -1.32
CA LYS A 101 -16.67 -4.12 -1.85
C LYS A 101 -16.61 -5.34 -0.90
N ASN A 102 -16.17 -5.16 0.34
CA ASN A 102 -15.95 -6.25 1.32
C ASN A 102 -15.07 -7.38 0.77
N SER A 103 -14.11 -7.04 -0.10
CA SER A 103 -13.23 -7.97 -0.81
C SER A 103 -11.79 -7.91 -0.29
N THR A 104 -11.67 -7.74 1.03
CA THR A 104 -10.40 -7.55 1.74
C THR A 104 -10.39 -8.36 3.03
N ASP A 105 -9.19 -8.69 3.51
CA ASP A 105 -8.96 -9.20 4.85
C ASP A 105 -8.21 -8.16 5.69
N SER A 106 -8.40 -8.24 7.01
CA SER A 106 -7.73 -7.39 8.00
C SER A 106 -6.69 -8.20 8.75
N LEU A 107 -5.44 -7.73 8.77
CA LEU A 107 -4.32 -8.38 9.45
C LEU A 107 -3.77 -7.50 10.56
N GLY A 108 -3.51 -8.09 11.73
CA GLY A 108 -2.96 -7.39 12.90
C GLY A 108 -3.90 -7.40 14.10
N ASP A 109 -3.43 -6.79 15.19
CA ASP A 109 -4.19 -6.64 16.43
C ASP A 109 -5.00 -5.33 16.39
N PRO A 110 -6.34 -5.37 16.52
CA PRO A 110 -7.16 -4.15 16.54
C PRO A 110 -6.78 -3.11 17.60
N SER A 111 -6.14 -3.52 18.70
CA SER A 111 -5.67 -2.62 19.76
C SER A 111 -4.40 -1.85 19.39
N GLU A 112 -3.59 -2.39 18.47
CA GLU A 112 -2.36 -1.76 17.99
C GLU A 112 -2.53 -1.11 16.61
N GLY A 113 -3.40 -1.68 15.77
CA GLY A 113 -3.68 -1.26 14.40
C GLY A 113 -3.79 -2.46 13.46
N THR A 114 -4.54 -2.29 12.38
CA THR A 114 -4.74 -3.33 11.37
C THR A 114 -4.36 -2.85 9.98
N LEU A 115 -3.82 -3.77 9.18
CA LEU A 115 -3.56 -3.60 7.77
C LEU A 115 -4.67 -4.25 6.95
N ILE A 116 -5.24 -3.47 6.05
CA ILE A 116 -6.19 -3.95 5.06
C ILE A 116 -5.44 -4.41 3.83
N VAL A 117 -5.71 -5.64 3.42
CA VAL A 117 -5.13 -6.28 2.24
C VAL A 117 -6.23 -6.86 1.35
N PRO A 118 -5.99 -7.06 0.04
CA PRO A 118 -6.90 -7.84 -0.79
C PRO A 118 -7.16 -9.21 -0.15
N LYS A 119 -8.34 -9.76 -0.41
CA LYS A 119 -8.75 -11.05 0.14
C LYS A 119 -7.69 -12.13 -0.12
N LEU A 120 -7.27 -12.81 0.94
CA LEU A 120 -6.25 -13.84 0.86
C LEU A 120 -6.80 -15.07 0.13
N PRO A 121 -5.99 -15.73 -0.72
CA PRO A 121 -6.35 -17.03 -1.25
C PRO A 121 -6.51 -18.01 -0.08
N ARG A 122 -7.67 -18.68 -0.04
CA ARG A 122 -7.98 -19.73 0.96
C ARG A 122 -7.54 -21.09 0.47
#